data_AF-A0A4Y9Z5X5-F1
#
_entry.id   AF-A0A4Y9Z5X5-F1
#
_cell.length_a   1.000
_cell.length_b   1.000
_cell.length_c   1.000
_cell.angle_alpha   90.00
_cell.angle_beta   90.00
_cell.angle_gamma   90.00
#
_symmetry.space_group_name_H-M   'P 1'
#
loop_
_entity.id
_entity.type
_entity.pdbx_description
1 polymer ?
#
loop_
_entity_poly.entity_id
_entity_poly.type
_entity_poly.pdbx_seq_one_letter_code
_entity_poly.pdbx_strand_id
1 'polypeptide(L)'
;MAGMRAMHSAGAACAGSMSSSGLVERAAEAVVARQRSRAGAGRAEALYSFEGFRKAFAGSAVVGVVLSDADLKVLIRYLERDKKAVVVDKDVIKFVESATPDQLEITFVDRGILELKNAVASLSAQVDNIHQKIDGCTAKASDALRAKRQAAALTYVRSRRQLEGLLKQRLGSLEILQSTLIRVEAAADDIQILKTYESSTSTLKALLADPALQRDTVDKTLDALAEATADAREIDDAIRVGGDMARVEAGVDLDEDELERELAALVAEGEQEAREKDKERSAKDKAKEQEQEAAETEELERRLAGLKTGTPTEGKRTPVLESDTA
;
A
#
# COMPACT_ATOMS: atom_id res chain seq x y z
N MET A 1 53.55 -52.00 7.85
CA MET A 1 54.29 -51.29 8.91
C MET A 1 53.51 -50.02 9.29
N ALA A 2 53.32 -49.81 10.60
CA ALA A 2 53.02 -48.56 11.34
C ALA A 2 52.23 -47.46 10.61
N GLY A 3 51.01 -47.10 11.05
CA GLY A 3 50.77 -46.14 12.15
C GLY A 3 50.57 -44.74 11.53
N MET A 4 49.69 -43.83 11.96
CA MET A 4 49.05 -43.59 13.24
C MET A 4 48.05 -42.42 13.07
N ARG A 5 46.82 -42.61 13.57
CA ARG A 5 45.92 -41.64 14.24
C ARG A 5 45.66 -40.22 13.70
N ALA A 6 44.36 -39.99 13.49
CA ALA A 6 43.49 -39.00 14.14
C ALA A 6 43.68 -37.50 13.85
N MET A 7 42.67 -36.92 13.19
CA MET A 7 42.02 -35.70 13.68
C MET A 7 40.50 -35.89 13.62
N HIS A 8 39.94 -36.20 14.79
CA HIS A 8 38.54 -36.02 15.14
C HIS A 8 38.31 -34.57 15.57
N SER A 9 37.09 -34.09 15.31
CA SER A 9 36.33 -33.08 16.06
C SER A 9 36.94 -31.69 16.28
N ALA A 10 36.37 -30.72 15.56
CA ALA A 10 36.13 -29.36 16.04
C ALA A 10 34.87 -28.86 15.31
N GLY A 11 33.78 -28.43 15.93
CA GLY A 11 33.39 -28.40 17.32
C GLY A 11 31.89 -28.07 17.28
N ALA A 12 31.08 -29.06 17.64
CA ALA A 12 29.70 -28.83 18.00
C ALA A 12 29.67 -27.99 19.29
N ALA A 13 29.35 -26.71 19.17
CA ALA A 13 29.16 -25.84 20.33
C ALA A 13 28.26 -24.66 19.97
N CYS A 14 26.97 -24.93 19.74
CA CYS A 14 25.86 -24.01 19.96
C CYS A 14 24.55 -24.79 20.15
N ALA A 15 24.62 -25.97 20.79
CA ALA A 15 23.46 -26.54 21.45
C ALA A 15 23.38 -25.92 22.85
N GLY A 16 23.19 -24.60 22.89
CA GLY A 16 22.74 -23.94 24.10
C GLY A 16 21.40 -24.59 24.44
N SER A 17 21.33 -25.21 25.62
CA SER A 17 20.11 -25.77 26.19
C SER A 17 18.94 -24.83 25.88
N MET A 18 18.10 -25.20 24.89
CA MET A 18 16.86 -24.49 24.61
C MET A 18 15.95 -24.76 25.80
N SER A 19 16.09 -23.94 26.83
CA SER A 19 15.15 -23.85 27.93
C SER A 19 13.76 -23.71 27.34
N SER A 20 12.75 -24.34 27.94
CA SER A 20 11.34 -24.25 27.51
C SER A 20 10.90 -22.81 27.18
N SER A 21 11.46 -21.81 27.87
CA SER A 21 11.28 -20.38 27.60
C SER A 21 11.66 -19.95 26.18
N GLY A 22 12.77 -20.41 25.61
CA GLY A 22 13.23 -20.00 24.27
C GLY A 22 12.40 -20.60 23.14
N LEU A 23 11.75 -21.75 23.39
CA LEU A 23 10.79 -22.33 22.45
C LEU A 23 9.48 -21.56 22.43
N VAL A 24 8.95 -21.19 23.61
CA VAL A 24 7.71 -20.40 23.73
C VAL A 24 7.90 -19.01 23.11
N GLU A 25 9.06 -18.39 23.33
CA GLU A 25 9.37 -17.09 22.73
C GLU A 25 9.39 -17.13 21.20
N ARG A 26 10.10 -18.10 20.62
CA ARG A 26 10.12 -18.29 19.15
C ARG A 26 8.73 -18.59 18.59
N ALA A 27 7.95 -19.42 19.28
CA ALA A 27 6.58 -19.72 18.89
C ALA A 27 5.70 -18.46 18.92
N ALA A 28 5.87 -17.61 19.94
CA ALA A 28 5.14 -16.36 20.07
C ALA A 28 5.50 -15.38 18.94
N GLU A 29 6.78 -15.26 18.60
CA GLU A 29 7.25 -14.44 17.48
C GLU A 29 6.69 -14.92 16.14
N ALA A 30 6.66 -16.24 15.91
CA ALA A 30 6.05 -16.82 14.72
C ALA A 30 4.54 -16.52 14.63
N VAL A 31 3.82 -16.61 15.76
CA VAL A 31 2.40 -16.27 15.83
C VAL A 31 2.16 -14.79 15.53
N VAL A 32 2.92 -13.87 16.16
CA VAL A 32 2.79 -12.43 15.94
C VAL A 32 3.13 -12.06 14.48
N ALA A 33 4.20 -12.61 13.93
CA ALA A 33 4.57 -12.38 12.53
C ALA A 33 3.48 -12.86 11.56
N ARG A 34 2.92 -14.04 11.82
CA ARG A 34 1.82 -14.59 11.02
C ARG A 34 0.55 -13.75 11.17
N GLN A 35 0.24 -13.27 12.36
CA GLN A 35 -0.91 -12.39 12.57
C GLN A 35 -0.77 -11.07 11.82
N ARG A 36 0.41 -10.44 11.82
CA ARG A 36 0.66 -9.21 11.05
C ARG A 36 0.39 -9.38 9.56
N SER A 37 0.69 -10.56 8.99
CA SER A 37 0.36 -10.85 7.58
C SER A 37 -1.15 -10.92 7.30
N ARG A 38 -2.00 -11.06 8.33
CA ARG A 38 -3.46 -11.14 8.26
C ARG A 38 -4.19 -9.88 8.74
N ALA A 39 -3.50 -9.01 9.49
CA ALA A 39 -4.11 -7.86 10.16
C ALA A 39 -4.79 -6.86 9.20
N GLY A 40 -4.40 -6.82 7.92
CA GLY A 40 -5.00 -5.93 6.92
C GLY A 40 -6.35 -6.39 6.33
N ALA A 41 -6.88 -7.55 6.71
CA ALA A 41 -8.10 -8.09 6.09
C ALA A 41 -9.41 -7.75 6.83
N GLY A 42 -9.35 -7.12 8.01
CA GLY A 42 -10.54 -6.70 8.77
C GLY A 42 -10.38 -6.91 10.28
N ARG A 43 -11.23 -6.25 11.09
CA ARG A 43 -11.20 -6.35 12.56
C ARG A 43 -11.43 -7.78 13.04
N ALA A 44 -12.24 -8.55 12.31
CA ALA A 44 -12.52 -9.95 12.60
C ALA A 44 -11.26 -10.81 12.56
N GLU A 45 -10.25 -10.48 11.75
CA GLU A 45 -8.99 -11.25 11.68
C GLU A 45 -8.12 -11.10 12.93
N ALA A 46 -8.32 -10.06 13.73
CA ALA A 46 -7.67 -9.91 15.03
C ALA A 46 -8.35 -10.74 16.13
N LEU A 47 -9.55 -11.27 15.89
CA LEU A 47 -10.38 -11.93 16.90
C LEU A 47 -10.43 -13.44 16.71
N TYR A 48 -10.26 -14.16 17.81
CA TYR A 48 -10.23 -15.62 17.85
C TYR A 48 -10.97 -16.17 19.06
N SER A 49 -11.69 -17.26 18.85
CA SER A 49 -12.00 -18.22 19.90
C SER A 49 -10.79 -19.12 20.14
N PHE A 50 -10.74 -19.86 21.25
CA PHE A 50 -9.66 -20.83 21.49
C PHE A 50 -9.56 -21.86 20.34
N GLU A 51 -10.69 -22.37 19.83
CA GLU A 51 -10.71 -23.29 18.70
C GLU A 51 -10.20 -22.63 17.41
N GLY A 52 -10.60 -21.38 17.15
CA GLY A 52 -10.11 -20.61 16.02
C GLY A 52 -8.60 -20.37 16.08
N PHE A 53 -8.09 -20.00 17.26
CA PHE A 53 -6.67 -19.82 17.51
C PHE A 53 -5.89 -21.12 17.29
N ARG A 54 -6.40 -22.25 17.82
CA ARG A 54 -5.82 -23.57 17.60
C ARG A 54 -5.73 -23.91 16.10
N LYS A 55 -6.83 -23.76 15.36
CA LYS A 55 -6.85 -24.02 13.91
C LYS A 55 -5.86 -23.13 13.15
N ALA A 56 -5.71 -21.88 13.57
CA ALA A 56 -4.83 -20.92 12.90
C ALA A 56 -3.34 -21.16 13.18
N PHE A 57 -2.98 -21.54 14.42
CA PHE A 57 -1.59 -21.46 14.89
C PHE A 57 -0.98 -22.78 15.36
N ALA A 58 -1.78 -23.81 15.72
CA ALA A 58 -1.26 -25.03 16.35
C ALA A 58 -0.17 -25.74 15.53
N GLY A 59 -0.34 -25.82 14.21
CA GLY A 59 0.63 -26.47 13.32
C GLY A 59 1.65 -25.54 12.67
N SER A 60 1.69 -24.26 13.03
CA SER A 60 2.56 -23.28 12.37
C SER A 60 3.41 -22.42 13.31
N ALA A 61 3.11 -22.43 14.61
CA ALA A 61 3.90 -21.71 15.60
C ALA A 61 5.31 -22.30 15.75
N VAL A 62 5.48 -23.61 15.55
CA VAL A 62 6.78 -24.31 15.61
C VAL A 62 6.91 -25.24 14.40
N VAL A 63 8.06 -25.17 13.72
CA VAL A 63 8.32 -26.00 12.54
C VAL A 63 8.29 -27.48 12.92
N GLY A 64 7.43 -28.25 12.25
CA GLY A 64 7.36 -29.71 12.41
C GLY A 64 6.63 -30.20 13.67
N VAL A 65 6.02 -29.32 14.46
CA VAL A 65 5.30 -29.69 15.69
C VAL A 65 3.90 -29.09 15.70
N VAL A 66 2.91 -29.92 16.01
CA VAL A 66 1.54 -29.46 16.30
C VAL A 66 1.40 -29.30 17.81
N LEU A 67 1.18 -28.08 18.27
CA LEU A 67 1.06 -27.77 19.69
C LEU A 67 -0.21 -28.40 20.30
N SER A 68 -0.08 -28.91 21.53
CA SER A 68 -1.23 -29.39 22.31
C SER A 68 -2.06 -28.24 22.87
N ASP A 69 -3.25 -28.55 23.42
CA ASP A 69 -4.10 -27.53 24.05
C ASP A 69 -3.45 -26.89 25.28
N ALA A 70 -2.64 -27.66 26.01
CA ALA A 70 -1.89 -27.14 27.14
C ALA A 70 -0.80 -26.16 26.66
N ASP A 71 -0.07 -26.53 25.61
CA ASP A 71 0.99 -25.69 25.03
C ASP A 71 0.42 -24.38 24.46
N LEU A 72 -0.73 -24.45 23.78
CA LEU A 72 -1.40 -23.27 23.25
C LEU A 72 -1.87 -22.34 24.36
N LYS A 73 -2.38 -22.86 25.48
CA LYS A 73 -2.75 -22.04 26.64
C LYS A 73 -1.53 -21.34 27.23
N VAL A 74 -0.39 -22.03 27.36
CA VAL A 74 0.87 -21.43 27.80
C VAL A 74 1.32 -20.33 26.83
N LEU A 75 1.24 -20.60 25.52
CA LEU A 75 1.59 -19.64 24.48
C LEU A 75 0.71 -18.39 24.52
N ILE A 76 -0.61 -18.54 24.66
CA ILE A 76 -1.55 -17.42 24.80
C ILE A 76 -1.22 -16.58 26.04
N ARG A 77 -0.92 -17.23 27.18
CA ARG A 77 -0.51 -16.52 28.40
C ARG A 77 0.79 -15.75 28.23
N TYR A 78 1.76 -16.32 27.52
CA TYR A 78 3.01 -15.63 27.21
C TYR A 78 2.79 -14.45 26.25
N LEU A 79 1.92 -14.61 25.24
CA LEU A 79 1.55 -13.52 24.32
C LEU A 79 0.85 -12.36 25.05
N GLU A 80 0.01 -12.66 26.04
CA GLU A 80 -0.72 -11.70 26.88
C GLU A 80 0.22 -10.97 27.85
N ARG A 81 0.96 -11.74 28.67
CA ARG A 81 1.74 -11.20 29.79
C ARG A 81 3.09 -10.63 29.37
N ASP A 82 3.83 -11.38 28.55
CA ASP A 82 5.24 -11.10 28.26
C ASP A 82 5.38 -10.28 26.97
N LYS A 83 4.68 -10.63 25.88
CA LYS A 83 4.74 -9.90 24.60
C LYS A 83 3.70 -8.77 24.48
N LYS A 84 2.66 -8.73 25.33
CA LYS A 84 1.55 -7.76 25.28
C LYS A 84 0.92 -7.65 23.88
N ALA A 85 0.90 -8.75 23.15
CA ALA A 85 0.44 -8.81 21.76
C ALA A 85 -1.03 -9.24 21.64
N VAL A 86 -1.61 -9.75 22.73
CA VAL A 86 -3.01 -10.15 22.80
C VAL A 86 -3.64 -9.70 24.11
N VAL A 87 -4.96 -9.50 24.07
CA VAL A 87 -5.84 -9.35 25.23
C VAL A 87 -6.76 -10.56 25.25
N VAL A 88 -6.95 -11.16 26.42
CA VAL A 88 -7.80 -12.34 26.59
C VAL A 88 -8.90 -12.03 27.60
N ASP A 89 -10.15 -12.28 27.20
CA ASP A 89 -11.30 -12.25 28.10
C ASP A 89 -12.13 -13.52 27.88
N LYS A 90 -12.14 -14.38 28.90
CA LYS A 90 -12.77 -15.71 28.88
C LYS A 90 -12.32 -16.53 27.67
N ASP A 91 -13.17 -16.57 26.65
CA ASP A 91 -13.03 -17.40 25.46
C ASP A 91 -12.61 -16.58 24.23
N VAL A 92 -12.43 -15.27 24.40
CA VAL A 92 -12.11 -14.31 23.34
C VAL A 92 -10.64 -13.92 23.44
N ILE A 93 -9.92 -14.07 22.34
CA ILE A 93 -8.52 -13.68 22.17
C ILE A 93 -8.49 -12.61 21.10
N LYS A 94 -8.03 -11.40 21.45
CA LYS A 94 -7.91 -10.25 20.56
C LYS A 94 -6.43 -9.90 20.39
N PHE A 95 -5.94 -9.88 19.16
CA PHE A 95 -4.60 -9.35 18.86
C PHE A 95 -4.59 -7.83 18.88
N VAL A 96 -3.52 -7.27 19.45
CA VAL A 96 -3.30 -5.83 19.57
C VAL A 96 -2.07 -5.46 18.76
N GLU A 97 -2.24 -4.52 17.83
CA GLU A 97 -1.18 -4.11 16.90
C GLU A 97 -0.49 -2.82 17.38
N SER A 98 -1.23 -1.97 18.09
CA SER A 98 -0.71 -0.75 18.71
C SER A 98 -1.32 -0.57 20.10
N ALA A 99 -0.51 -0.10 21.07
CA ALA A 99 -0.93 0.11 22.45
C ALA A 99 -1.82 1.36 22.62
N THR A 100 -2.87 1.47 21.82
CA THR A 100 -3.93 2.45 22.05
C THR A 100 -4.89 1.90 23.10
N PRO A 101 -5.39 2.73 24.05
CA PRO A 101 -6.25 2.25 25.13
C PRO A 101 -7.49 1.51 24.62
N ASP A 102 -8.09 1.97 23.51
CA ASP A 102 -9.25 1.33 22.86
C ASP A 102 -8.96 -0.07 22.29
N GLN A 103 -7.68 -0.42 22.01
CA GLN A 103 -7.30 -1.75 21.55
C GLN A 103 -6.98 -2.72 22.70
N LEU A 104 -6.72 -2.20 23.90
CA LEU A 104 -6.34 -2.99 25.08
C LEU A 104 -7.53 -3.63 25.80
N GLU A 105 -8.76 -3.34 25.37
CA GLU A 105 -9.98 -3.92 25.92
C GLU A 105 -10.77 -4.70 24.85
N ILE A 106 -11.46 -5.75 25.30
CA ILE A 106 -12.41 -6.50 24.47
C ILE A 106 -13.80 -5.88 24.65
N THR A 107 -14.31 -5.29 23.58
CA THR A 107 -15.58 -4.57 23.56
C THR A 107 -16.76 -5.50 23.28
N PHE A 108 -18.00 -5.02 23.49
CA PHE A 108 -19.20 -5.74 23.07
C PHE A 108 -19.23 -6.00 21.55
N VAL A 109 -18.75 -5.02 20.77
CA VAL A 109 -18.65 -5.12 19.30
C VAL A 109 -17.67 -6.24 18.92
N ASP A 110 -16.53 -6.34 19.59
CA ASP A 110 -15.55 -7.40 19.33
C ASP A 110 -16.17 -8.80 19.56
N ARG A 111 -16.97 -8.97 20.63
CA ARG A 111 -17.66 -10.24 20.89
C ARG A 111 -18.67 -10.57 19.79
N GLY A 112 -19.48 -9.60 19.37
CA GLY A 112 -20.44 -9.78 18.28
C GLY A 112 -19.79 -10.12 16.93
N ILE A 113 -18.67 -9.46 16.60
CA ILE A 113 -17.88 -9.77 15.39
C ILE A 113 -17.34 -11.21 15.46
N LEU A 114 -16.79 -11.63 16.60
CA LEU A 114 -16.29 -12.98 16.77
C LEU A 114 -17.40 -14.04 16.69
N GLU A 115 -18.58 -13.78 17.25
CA GLU A 115 -19.75 -14.65 17.14
C GLU A 115 -20.18 -14.83 15.68
N LEU A 116 -20.28 -13.72 14.93
CA LEU A 116 -20.59 -13.76 13.50
C LEU A 116 -19.53 -14.54 12.71
N LYS A 117 -18.24 -14.30 12.98
CA LYS A 117 -17.12 -15.02 12.36
C LYS A 117 -17.22 -16.53 12.61
N ASN A 118 -17.49 -16.94 13.86
CA ASN A 118 -17.64 -18.34 14.22
C ASN A 118 -18.88 -18.97 13.54
N ALA A 119 -19.98 -18.23 13.43
CA ALA A 119 -21.17 -18.69 12.73
C ALA A 119 -20.94 -18.90 11.23
N VAL A 120 -20.22 -17.97 10.57
CA VAL A 120 -19.78 -18.09 9.17
C VAL A 120 -18.91 -19.33 8.97
N ALA A 121 -17.92 -19.55 9.84
CA ALA A 121 -17.05 -20.72 9.77
C ALA A 121 -17.83 -22.04 9.97
N SER A 122 -18.77 -22.06 10.92
CA SER A 122 -19.63 -23.22 11.18
C SER A 122 -20.54 -23.54 9.98
N LEU A 123 -21.19 -22.52 9.40
CA LEU A 123 -22.03 -22.71 8.20
C LEU A 123 -21.21 -23.17 7.00
N SER A 124 -20.00 -22.64 6.82
CA SER A 124 -19.09 -23.07 5.73
C SER A 124 -18.75 -24.55 5.86
N ALA A 125 -18.39 -25.01 7.07
CA ALA A 125 -18.14 -26.44 7.32
C ALA A 125 -19.39 -27.32 7.09
N GLN A 126 -20.58 -26.82 7.41
CA GLN A 126 -21.84 -27.52 7.11
C GLN A 126 -22.09 -27.61 5.60
N VAL A 127 -21.82 -26.54 4.84
CA VAL A 127 -21.92 -26.51 3.37
C VAL A 127 -21.01 -27.57 2.76
N ASP A 128 -19.73 -27.63 3.18
CA ASP A 128 -18.77 -28.64 2.72
C ASP A 128 -19.25 -30.06 3.02
N ASN A 129 -19.76 -30.30 4.22
CA ASN A 129 -20.29 -31.60 4.61
C ASN A 129 -21.52 -32.01 3.78
N ILE A 130 -22.41 -31.06 3.46
CA ILE A 130 -23.58 -31.32 2.61
C ILE A 130 -23.14 -31.64 1.19
N HIS A 131 -22.15 -30.93 0.63
CA HIS A 131 -21.56 -31.26 -0.67
C HIS A 131 -21.03 -32.69 -0.71
N GLN A 132 -20.22 -33.09 0.27
CA GLN A 132 -19.70 -34.47 0.36
C GLN A 132 -20.83 -35.52 0.42
N LYS A 133 -21.92 -35.21 1.13
CA LYS A 133 -23.09 -36.10 1.19
C LYS A 133 -23.83 -36.19 -0.15
N ILE A 134 -23.98 -35.08 -0.88
CA ILE A 134 -24.56 -35.03 -2.22
C ILE A 134 -23.74 -35.90 -3.19
N ASP A 135 -22.42 -35.78 -3.14
CA ASP A 135 -21.51 -36.59 -3.96
C ASP A 135 -21.63 -38.08 -3.62
N GLY A 136 -21.68 -38.40 -2.32
CA GLY A 136 -21.90 -39.76 -1.84
C GLY A 136 -23.23 -40.36 -2.29
N CYS A 137 -24.32 -39.59 -2.24
CA CYS A 137 -25.62 -40.02 -2.76
C CYS A 137 -25.59 -40.23 -4.28
N THR A 138 -24.86 -39.39 -5.01
CA THR A 138 -24.70 -39.50 -6.47
C THR A 138 -23.94 -40.76 -6.86
N ALA A 139 -22.83 -41.05 -6.18
CA ALA A 139 -22.06 -42.28 -6.39
C ALA A 139 -22.92 -43.53 -6.10
N LYS A 140 -23.58 -43.58 -4.94
CA LYS A 140 -24.45 -44.70 -4.55
C LYS A 140 -25.63 -44.90 -5.50
N ALA A 141 -26.21 -43.82 -6.03
CA ALA A 141 -27.26 -43.91 -7.04
C ALA A 141 -26.74 -44.53 -8.34
N SER A 142 -25.56 -44.10 -8.81
CA SER A 142 -24.89 -44.64 -10.00
C SER A 142 -24.59 -46.15 -9.84
N ASP A 143 -24.03 -46.55 -8.71
CA ASP A 143 -23.70 -47.94 -8.42
C ASP A 143 -24.96 -48.83 -8.35
N ALA A 144 -26.03 -48.34 -7.72
CA ALA A 144 -27.30 -49.04 -7.67
C ALA A 144 -27.92 -49.22 -9.07
N LEU A 145 -27.80 -48.24 -9.97
CA LEU A 145 -28.24 -48.36 -11.37
C LEU A 145 -27.42 -49.41 -12.12
N ARG A 146 -26.08 -49.41 -11.97
CA ARG A 146 -25.20 -50.43 -12.57
C ARG A 146 -25.54 -51.84 -12.09
N ALA A 147 -25.88 -51.97 -10.81
CA ALA A 147 -26.34 -53.22 -10.20
C ALA A 147 -27.81 -53.57 -10.52
N LYS A 148 -28.49 -52.81 -11.39
CA LYS A 148 -29.92 -52.97 -11.77
C LYS A 148 -30.89 -52.91 -10.57
N ARG A 149 -30.51 -52.24 -9.48
CA ARG A 149 -31.33 -52.04 -8.27
C ARG A 149 -32.07 -50.70 -8.32
N GLN A 150 -33.08 -50.61 -9.17
CA GLN A 150 -33.80 -49.35 -9.43
C GLN A 150 -34.40 -48.69 -8.17
N ALA A 151 -35.06 -49.47 -7.30
CA ALA A 151 -35.66 -48.93 -6.07
C ALA A 151 -34.62 -48.27 -5.15
N ALA A 152 -33.44 -48.87 -5.01
CA ALA A 152 -32.35 -48.32 -4.20
C ALA A 152 -31.78 -47.04 -4.83
N ALA A 153 -31.56 -47.03 -6.15
CA ALA A 153 -31.11 -45.83 -6.87
C ALA A 153 -32.06 -44.65 -6.68
N LEU A 154 -33.37 -44.91 -6.76
CA LEU A 154 -34.40 -43.89 -6.62
C LEU A 154 -34.41 -43.29 -5.20
N THR A 155 -34.20 -44.10 -4.15
CA THR A 155 -34.02 -43.61 -2.78
C THR A 155 -32.82 -42.67 -2.64
N TYR A 156 -31.67 -43.02 -3.23
CA TYR A 156 -30.49 -42.15 -3.20
C TYR A 156 -30.70 -40.83 -3.95
N VAL A 157 -31.40 -40.85 -5.09
CA VAL A 157 -31.77 -39.63 -5.83
C VAL A 157 -32.69 -38.72 -5.02
N ARG A 158 -33.68 -39.28 -4.30
CA ARG A 158 -34.56 -38.50 -3.40
C ARG A 158 -33.76 -37.85 -2.28
N SER A 159 -32.88 -38.60 -1.63
CA SER A 159 -32.00 -38.08 -0.58
C SER A 159 -31.08 -36.96 -1.10
N ARG A 160 -30.52 -37.13 -2.30
CA ARG A 160 -29.73 -36.08 -2.95
C ARG A 160 -30.54 -34.79 -3.15
N ARG A 161 -31.76 -34.87 -3.68
CA ARG A 161 -32.63 -33.69 -3.86
C ARG A 161 -32.95 -32.96 -2.56
N GLN A 162 -33.18 -33.70 -1.47
CA GLN A 162 -33.39 -33.10 -0.15
C GLN A 162 -32.14 -32.35 0.34
N LEU A 163 -30.96 -32.93 0.15
CA LEU A 163 -29.68 -32.31 0.49
C LEU A 163 -29.40 -31.07 -0.38
N GLU A 164 -29.71 -31.10 -1.68
CA GLU A 164 -29.60 -29.95 -2.58
C GLU A 164 -30.48 -28.77 -2.10
N GLY A 165 -31.70 -29.05 -1.63
CA GLY A 165 -32.58 -28.06 -1.01
C GLY A 165 -32.00 -27.46 0.27
N LEU A 166 -31.47 -28.30 1.17
CA LEU A 166 -30.81 -27.86 2.39
C LEU A 166 -29.54 -27.04 2.11
N LEU A 167 -28.75 -27.45 1.12
CA LEU A 167 -27.56 -26.74 0.66
C LEU A 167 -27.92 -25.32 0.22
N LYS A 168 -28.96 -25.16 -0.61
CA LYS A 168 -29.44 -23.85 -1.05
C LYS A 168 -29.80 -22.95 0.14
N GLN A 169 -30.50 -23.49 1.14
CA GLN A 169 -30.84 -22.73 2.35
C GLN A 169 -29.59 -22.32 3.14
N ARG A 170 -28.61 -23.22 3.29
CA ARG A 170 -27.36 -22.95 4.02
C ARG A 170 -26.48 -21.93 3.31
N LEU A 171 -26.35 -22.02 1.98
CA LEU A 171 -25.65 -21.02 1.18
C LEU A 171 -26.27 -19.63 1.31
N GLY A 172 -27.60 -19.52 1.23
CA GLY A 172 -28.28 -18.23 1.43
C GLY A 172 -28.07 -17.67 2.85
N SER A 173 -28.08 -18.52 3.87
CA SER A 173 -27.78 -18.09 5.25
C SER A 173 -26.33 -17.64 5.41
N LEU A 174 -25.38 -18.32 4.75
CA LEU A 174 -23.96 -17.98 4.76
C LEU A 174 -23.72 -16.61 4.12
N GLU A 175 -24.33 -16.34 2.97
CA GLU A 175 -24.27 -15.03 2.28
C GLU A 175 -24.78 -13.90 3.17
N ILE A 176 -25.92 -14.11 3.85
CA ILE A 176 -26.48 -13.14 4.79
C ILE A 176 -25.53 -12.88 5.96
N LEU A 177 -24.93 -13.92 6.56
CA LEU A 177 -24.00 -13.71 7.68
C LEU A 177 -22.69 -13.06 7.24
N GLN A 178 -22.14 -13.43 6.08
CA GLN A 178 -20.92 -12.81 5.55
C GLN A 178 -21.13 -11.32 5.24
N SER A 179 -22.23 -10.97 4.56
CA SER A 179 -22.57 -9.57 4.30
C SER A 179 -22.87 -8.78 5.58
N THR A 180 -23.41 -9.44 6.61
CA THR A 180 -23.64 -8.81 7.91
C THR A 180 -22.33 -8.57 8.65
N LEU A 181 -21.40 -9.53 8.63
CA LEU A 181 -20.07 -9.37 9.21
C LEU A 181 -19.34 -8.16 8.62
N ILE A 182 -19.28 -8.06 7.28
CA ILE A 182 -18.66 -6.92 6.58
C ILE A 182 -19.30 -5.59 7.00
N ARG A 183 -20.64 -5.54 7.09
CA ARG A 183 -21.36 -4.31 7.50
C ARG A 183 -21.10 -3.94 8.95
N VAL A 184 -21.00 -4.91 9.85
CA VAL A 184 -20.69 -4.67 11.27
C VAL A 184 -19.25 -4.18 11.43
N GLU A 185 -18.30 -4.75 10.70
CA GLU A 185 -16.91 -4.28 10.68
C GLU A 185 -16.82 -2.84 10.17
N ALA A 186 -17.46 -2.54 9.04
CA ALA A 186 -17.51 -1.18 8.49
C ALA A 186 -18.13 -0.20 9.50
N ALA A 187 -19.24 -0.54 10.14
CA ALA A 187 -19.86 0.31 11.16
C ALA A 187 -18.95 0.51 12.39
N ALA A 188 -18.18 -0.51 12.79
CA ALA A 188 -17.22 -0.39 13.88
C ALA A 188 -16.06 0.57 13.52
N ASP A 189 -15.62 0.55 12.26
CA ASP A 189 -14.60 1.46 11.76
C ASP A 189 -15.15 2.89 11.58
N ASP A 190 -16.40 3.05 11.14
CA ASP A 190 -17.08 4.35 11.05
C ASP A 190 -17.18 5.04 12.42
N ILE A 191 -17.43 4.28 13.50
CA ILE A 191 -17.39 4.81 14.87
C ILE A 191 -16.02 5.41 15.19
N GLN A 192 -14.94 4.77 14.75
CA GLN A 192 -13.58 5.26 14.98
C GLN A 192 -13.30 6.54 14.18
N ILE A 193 -13.81 6.64 12.95
CA ILE A 193 -13.74 7.85 12.13
C ILE A 193 -14.49 9.00 12.82
N LEU A 194 -15.70 8.74 13.33
CA LEU A 194 -16.47 9.75 14.05
C LEU A 194 -15.77 10.25 15.32
N LYS A 195 -15.18 9.37 16.13
CA LYS A 195 -14.35 9.77 17.28
C LYS A 195 -13.19 10.69 16.87
N THR A 196 -12.57 10.42 15.71
CA THR A 196 -11.49 11.24 15.19
C THR A 196 -11.99 12.64 14.78
N TYR A 197 -13.16 12.72 14.17
CA TYR A 197 -13.80 14.00 13.85
C TYR A 197 -14.23 14.77 15.11
N GLU A 198 -14.74 14.09 16.13
CA GLU A 198 -15.07 14.71 17.42
C GLU A 198 -13.83 15.33 18.08
N SER A 199 -12.73 14.57 18.14
CA SER A 199 -11.45 15.05 18.67
C SER A 199 -10.90 16.24 17.86
N SER A 200 -10.96 16.16 16.53
CA SER A 200 -10.52 17.25 15.64
C SER A 200 -11.35 18.51 15.83
N THR A 201 -12.67 18.35 15.96
CA THR A 201 -13.60 19.46 16.22
C THR A 201 -13.33 20.10 17.58
N SER A 202 -13.09 19.29 18.61
CA SER A 202 -12.75 19.81 19.93
C SER A 202 -11.42 20.57 19.92
N THR A 203 -10.43 20.09 19.17
CA THR A 203 -9.13 20.76 19.01
C THR A 203 -9.29 22.10 18.28
N LEU A 204 -10.06 22.13 17.19
CA LEU A 204 -10.35 23.37 16.45
C LEU A 204 -11.08 24.39 17.33
N LYS A 205 -12.06 23.96 18.12
CA LYS A 205 -12.75 24.84 19.08
C LYS A 205 -11.80 25.41 20.13
N ALA A 206 -10.90 24.59 20.65
CA ALA A 206 -9.90 25.04 21.63
C ALA A 206 -8.94 26.07 21.02
N LEU A 207 -8.48 25.84 19.79
CA LEU A 207 -7.61 26.79 19.07
C LEU A 207 -8.32 28.11 18.78
N LEU A 208 -9.58 28.07 18.31
CA LEU A 208 -10.38 29.27 18.04
C LEU A 208 -10.76 30.03 19.32
N ALA A 209 -10.78 29.36 20.47
CA ALA A 209 -10.99 29.99 21.77
C ALA A 209 -9.71 30.63 22.33
N ASP A 210 -8.55 30.45 21.69
CA ASP A 210 -7.29 31.01 22.15
C ASP A 210 -7.38 32.56 22.18
N PRO A 211 -7.02 33.21 23.30
CA PRO A 211 -7.02 34.67 23.41
C PRO A 211 -6.21 35.40 22.33
N ALA A 212 -5.15 34.78 21.79
CA ALA A 212 -4.34 35.35 20.71
C ALA A 212 -5.09 35.41 19.37
N LEU A 213 -6.08 34.52 19.17
CA LEU A 213 -6.92 34.45 17.98
C LEU A 213 -8.24 35.22 18.13
N GLN A 214 -8.48 35.84 19.29
CA GLN A 214 -9.64 36.70 19.49
C GLN A 214 -9.48 38.00 18.69
N ARG A 215 -10.58 38.44 18.07
CA ARG A 215 -10.61 39.61 17.19
C ARG A 215 -9.91 40.83 17.79
N ASP A 216 -10.20 41.16 19.04
CA ASP A 216 -9.59 42.33 19.69
C ASP A 216 -8.07 42.24 19.80
N THR A 217 -7.52 41.03 20.02
CA THR A 217 -6.07 40.80 20.10
C THR A 217 -5.44 40.81 18.71
N VAL A 218 -6.14 40.25 17.72
CA VAL A 218 -5.71 40.27 16.31
C VAL A 218 -5.69 41.70 15.78
N ASP A 219 -6.76 42.47 15.97
CA ASP A 219 -6.85 43.86 15.52
C ASP A 219 -5.73 44.70 16.18
N LYS A 220 -5.54 44.57 17.50
CA LYS A 220 -4.43 45.26 18.22
C LYS A 220 -3.03 44.89 17.71
N THR A 221 -2.79 43.62 17.40
CA THR A 221 -1.48 43.17 16.91
C THR A 221 -1.21 43.65 15.49
N LEU A 222 -2.23 43.70 14.64
CA LEU A 222 -2.13 44.28 13.30
C LEU A 222 -1.92 45.79 13.35
N ASP A 223 -2.60 46.50 14.24
CA ASP A 223 -2.40 47.95 14.45
C ASP A 223 -0.97 48.24 14.93
N ALA A 224 -0.49 47.51 15.94
CA ALA A 224 0.88 47.66 16.45
C ALA A 224 1.95 47.33 15.39
N LEU A 225 1.67 46.35 14.52
CA LEU A 225 2.54 46.05 13.38
C LEU A 225 2.55 47.20 12.37
N ALA A 226 1.38 47.76 12.04
CA ALA A 226 1.27 48.89 11.12
C ALA A 226 2.04 50.11 11.64
N GLU A 227 1.91 50.43 12.93
CA GLU A 227 2.67 51.49 13.61
C GLU A 227 4.18 51.23 13.53
N ALA A 228 4.65 50.05 13.92
CA ALA A 228 6.07 49.70 13.85
C ALA A 228 6.63 49.77 12.41
N THR A 229 5.83 49.41 11.40
CA THR A 229 6.24 49.56 9.99
C THR A 229 6.25 51.01 9.51
N ALA A 230 5.39 51.87 10.05
CA ALA A 230 5.42 53.30 9.79
C ALA A 230 6.68 53.93 10.41
N ASP A 231 6.97 53.62 11.67
CA ASP A 231 8.18 54.06 12.37
C ASP A 231 9.45 53.63 11.62
N ALA A 232 9.50 52.39 11.16
CA ALA A 232 10.64 51.88 10.38
C ALA A 232 10.83 52.67 9.07
N ARG A 233 9.74 53.05 8.40
CA ARG A 233 9.80 53.89 7.18
C ARG A 233 10.26 55.30 7.49
N GLU A 234 9.77 55.91 8.56
CA GLU A 234 10.20 57.26 8.96
C GLU A 234 11.69 57.28 9.30
N ILE A 235 12.21 56.23 9.96
CA ILE A 235 13.64 56.08 10.23
C ILE A 235 14.43 55.95 8.93
N ASP A 236 13.98 55.10 8.00
CA ASP A 236 14.66 54.91 6.71
C ASP A 236 14.68 56.21 5.89
N ASP A 237 13.57 56.94 5.85
CA ASP A 237 13.48 58.25 5.21
C ASP A 237 14.37 59.30 5.90
N ALA A 238 14.42 59.32 7.23
CA ALA A 238 15.31 60.22 7.97
C ALA A 238 16.80 59.89 7.74
N ILE A 239 17.16 58.62 7.65
CA ILE A 239 18.51 58.17 7.29
C ILE A 239 18.83 58.59 5.86
N ARG A 240 17.91 58.43 4.91
CA ARG A 240 18.11 58.83 3.52
C ARG A 240 18.26 60.34 3.39
N VAL A 241 17.35 61.13 3.95
CA VAL A 241 17.42 62.60 3.93
C VAL A 241 18.67 63.09 4.66
N GLY A 242 19.01 62.51 5.81
CA GLY A 242 20.23 62.84 6.54
C GLY A 242 21.50 62.46 5.77
N GLY A 243 21.48 61.33 5.07
CA GLY A 243 22.55 60.89 4.17
C GLY A 243 22.73 61.82 2.97
N ASP A 244 21.64 62.26 2.37
CA ASP A 244 21.65 63.21 1.25
C ASP A 244 22.14 64.60 1.71
N MET A 245 21.67 65.08 2.86
CA MET A 245 22.14 66.35 3.45
C MET A 245 23.62 66.29 3.84
N ALA A 246 24.08 65.20 4.47
CA ALA A 246 25.48 65.02 4.84
C ALA A 246 26.39 64.91 3.61
N ARG A 247 25.92 64.33 2.50
CA ARG A 247 26.66 64.29 1.23
C ARG A 247 26.82 65.67 0.62
N VAL A 248 25.74 66.46 0.60
CA VAL A 248 25.77 67.86 0.12
C VAL A 248 26.70 68.72 0.99
N GLU A 249 26.67 68.59 2.31
CA GLU A 249 27.50 69.39 3.23
C GLU A 249 28.98 68.95 3.25
N ALA A 250 29.25 67.66 3.02
CA ALA A 250 30.61 67.14 2.85
C ALA A 250 31.21 67.42 1.46
N GLY A 251 30.46 68.06 0.55
CA GLY A 251 30.90 68.32 -0.83
C GLY A 251 31.13 67.06 -1.65
N VAL A 252 30.48 65.95 -1.27
CA VAL A 252 30.52 64.70 -2.04
C VAL A 252 29.45 64.80 -3.13
N ASP A 253 29.72 65.66 -4.10
CA ASP A 253 29.04 65.62 -5.40
C ASP A 253 29.51 64.33 -6.08
N LEU A 254 28.69 63.28 -6.04
CA LEU A 254 28.86 62.22 -7.03
C LEU A 254 28.51 62.87 -8.37
N ASP A 255 29.50 62.97 -9.25
CA ASP A 255 29.31 63.51 -10.58
C ASP A 255 28.35 62.56 -11.31
N GLU A 256 27.05 62.90 -11.33
CA GLU A 256 26.00 62.06 -11.91
C GLU A 256 26.34 61.71 -13.37
N ASP A 257 27.04 62.63 -14.06
CA ASP A 257 27.58 62.45 -15.39
C ASP A 257 28.65 61.34 -15.49
N GLU A 258 29.46 61.11 -14.44
CA GLU A 258 30.44 60.02 -14.40
C GLU A 258 29.76 58.67 -14.13
N LEU A 259 28.77 58.66 -13.25
CA LEU A 259 27.98 57.46 -12.92
C LEU A 259 27.10 57.02 -14.12
N GLU A 260 26.48 57.97 -14.82
CA GLU A 260 25.74 57.72 -16.06
C GLU A 260 26.65 57.16 -17.16
N ARG A 261 27.90 57.64 -17.24
CA ARG A 261 28.90 57.12 -18.19
C ARG A 261 29.31 55.68 -17.85
N GLU A 262 29.55 55.36 -16.58
CA GLU A 262 29.83 53.98 -16.15
C GLU A 262 28.63 53.05 -16.42
N LEU A 263 27.42 53.51 -16.12
CA LEU A 263 26.21 52.73 -16.39
C LEU A 263 26.01 52.47 -17.89
N ALA A 264 26.21 53.49 -18.73
CA ALA A 264 26.15 53.35 -20.18
C ALA A 264 27.20 52.35 -20.70
N ALA A 265 28.40 52.34 -20.12
CA ALA A 265 29.44 51.37 -20.46
C ALA A 265 29.04 49.93 -20.09
N LEU A 266 28.48 49.72 -18.89
CA LEU A 266 28.02 48.39 -18.45
C LEU A 266 26.83 47.88 -19.25
N VAL A 267 25.91 48.76 -19.64
CA VAL A 267 24.78 48.40 -20.53
C VAL A 267 25.30 48.01 -21.92
N ALA A 268 26.26 48.75 -22.47
CA ALA A 268 26.86 48.42 -23.76
C ALA A 268 27.62 47.08 -23.72
N GLU A 269 28.34 46.81 -22.64
CA GLU A 269 29.02 45.53 -22.41
C GLU A 269 28.02 44.37 -22.33
N GLY A 270 26.94 44.52 -21.55
CA GLY A 270 25.89 43.52 -21.42
C GLY A 270 25.13 43.25 -22.73
N GLU A 271 24.85 44.30 -23.52
CA GLU A 271 24.26 44.15 -24.85
C GLU A 271 25.20 43.45 -25.83
N GLN A 272 26.51 43.75 -25.76
CA GLN A 272 27.51 43.13 -26.62
C GLN A 272 27.67 41.64 -26.29
N GLU A 273 27.72 41.28 -25.00
CA GLU A 273 27.70 39.88 -24.57
C GLU A 273 26.43 39.14 -25.02
N ALA A 274 25.26 39.77 -24.92
CA ALA A 274 24.01 39.17 -25.36
C ALA A 274 24.01 38.92 -26.88
N ARG A 275 24.49 39.89 -27.67
CA ARG A 275 24.66 39.74 -29.13
C ARG A 275 25.67 38.66 -29.49
N GLU A 276 26.75 38.50 -28.73
CA GLU A 276 27.73 37.44 -28.94
C GLU A 276 27.14 36.07 -28.62
N LYS A 277 26.40 35.93 -27.52
CA LYS A 277 25.67 34.70 -27.15
C LYS A 277 24.61 34.33 -28.19
N ASP A 278 23.91 35.30 -28.77
CA ASP A 278 22.91 35.07 -29.84
C ASP A 278 23.56 34.70 -31.18
N LYS A 279 24.71 35.30 -31.52
CA LYS A 279 25.51 34.88 -32.68
C LYS A 279 26.04 33.46 -32.51
N GLU A 280 26.49 33.10 -31.32
CA GLU A 280 26.98 31.75 -31.03
C GLU A 280 25.85 30.71 -31.12
N ARG A 281 24.65 31.03 -30.61
CA ARG A 281 23.45 30.18 -30.74
C ARG A 281 23.03 30.01 -32.20
N SER A 282 22.89 31.10 -32.95
CA SER A 282 22.51 31.04 -34.36
C SER A 282 23.55 30.35 -35.26
N ALA A 283 24.84 30.43 -34.94
CA ALA A 283 25.89 29.66 -35.61
C ALA A 283 25.80 28.16 -35.32
N LYS A 284 25.53 27.77 -34.06
CA LYS A 284 25.29 26.37 -33.68
C LYS A 284 24.04 25.79 -34.33
N ASP A 285 22.98 26.58 -34.45
CA ASP A 285 21.73 26.13 -35.08
C ASP A 285 21.90 25.93 -36.60
N LYS A 286 22.58 26.84 -37.29
CA LYS A 286 22.93 26.69 -38.72
C LYS A 286 23.84 25.49 -38.99
N ALA A 287 24.80 25.23 -38.11
CA ALA A 287 25.69 24.06 -38.25
C ALA A 287 24.92 22.74 -38.13
N LYS A 288 23.94 22.66 -37.21
CA LYS A 288 23.07 21.48 -37.08
C LYS A 288 22.15 21.29 -38.27
N GLU A 289 21.61 22.37 -38.83
CA GLU A 289 20.73 22.32 -40.01
C GLU A 289 21.51 21.82 -41.25
N GLN A 290 22.74 22.31 -41.45
CA GLN A 290 23.62 21.81 -42.52
C GLN A 290 24.03 20.34 -42.35
N GLU A 291 24.25 19.88 -41.11
CA GLU A 291 24.56 18.48 -40.83
C GLU A 291 23.34 17.57 -41.09
N GLN A 292 22.13 18.05 -40.78
CA GLN A 292 20.88 17.34 -41.08
C GLN A 292 20.61 17.28 -42.59
N GLU A 293 20.77 18.37 -43.33
CA GLU A 293 20.63 18.39 -44.79
C GLU A 293 21.67 17.48 -45.47
N ALA A 294 22.92 17.46 -44.97
CA ALA A 294 23.94 16.54 -45.45
C ALA A 294 23.57 15.07 -45.19
N ALA A 295 23.00 14.76 -44.03
CA ALA A 295 22.54 13.41 -43.70
C ALA A 295 21.33 12.98 -44.56
N GLU A 296 20.36 13.87 -44.79
CA GLU A 296 19.19 13.60 -45.63
C GLU A 296 19.58 13.41 -47.11
N THR A 297 20.52 14.22 -47.62
CA THR A 297 21.04 14.04 -48.98
C THR A 297 21.78 12.72 -49.15
N GLU A 298 22.61 12.31 -48.17
CA GLU A 298 23.25 11.00 -48.18
C GLU A 298 22.23 9.85 -48.14
N GLU A 299 21.17 9.98 -47.35
CA GLU A 299 20.09 8.98 -47.30
C GLU A 299 19.32 8.88 -48.62
N LEU A 300 19.01 10.03 -49.25
CA LEU A 300 18.35 10.07 -50.55
C LEU A 300 19.23 9.47 -51.65
N GLU A 301 20.55 9.72 -51.65
CA GLU A 301 21.49 9.09 -52.56
C GLU A 301 21.53 7.56 -52.39
N ARG A 302 21.54 7.06 -51.14
CA ARG A 302 21.45 5.63 -50.84
C ARG A 302 20.13 5.02 -51.35
N ARG A 303 19.00 5.72 -51.21
CA ARG A 303 17.69 5.27 -51.71
C ARG A 303 17.62 5.27 -53.24
N LEU A 304 18.22 6.25 -53.91
CA LEU A 304 18.33 6.31 -55.37
C LEU A 304 19.26 5.22 -55.94
N ALA A 305 20.34 4.87 -55.24
CA ALA A 305 21.19 3.74 -55.59
C ALA A 305 20.43 2.41 -55.52
N GLY A 306 19.57 2.24 -54.51
CA GLY A 306 18.72 1.04 -54.35
C GLY A 306 17.66 0.86 -55.45
N LEU A 307 17.18 1.95 -56.04
CA LEU A 307 16.21 1.91 -57.17
C LEU A 307 16.86 1.59 -58.52
N LYS A 308 18.19 1.72 -58.66
CA LYS A 308 18.93 1.37 -59.89
C LYS A 308 19.34 -0.11 -59.97
N THR A 309 19.19 -0.89 -58.89
CA THR A 309 19.55 -2.32 -58.84
C THR A 309 18.36 -3.28 -58.91
N GLY A 310 17.16 -2.81 -59.28
CA GLY A 310 16.00 -3.65 -59.56
C GLY A 310 15.85 -3.97 -61.05
N THR A 311 16.74 -4.79 -61.61
CA THR A 311 16.58 -5.32 -62.98
C THR A 311 15.56 -6.46 -63.04
N PRO A 312 14.82 -6.59 -64.16
CA PRO A 312 13.81 -7.61 -64.39
C PRO A 312 14.43 -8.99 -64.64
N THR A 313 13.77 -10.06 -64.19
CA THR A 313 13.96 -11.41 -64.74
C THR A 313 12.62 -12.07 -64.99
N GLU A 314 12.43 -12.43 -66.26
CA GLU A 314 11.25 -12.95 -66.92
C GLU A 314 10.86 -14.38 -66.48
N GLY A 315 9.58 -14.73 -66.70
CA GLY A 315 9.27 -15.94 -67.44
C GLY A 315 8.61 -17.10 -66.68
N LYS A 316 7.28 -17.11 -66.64
CA LYS A 316 6.49 -18.28 -67.07
C LYS A 316 5.12 -17.84 -67.59
N ARG A 317 4.95 -17.98 -68.90
CA ARG A 317 3.68 -17.90 -69.63
C ARG A 317 2.80 -19.11 -69.31
N THR A 318 1.53 -18.87 -69.05
CA THR A 318 0.44 -19.73 -69.54
C THR A 318 -0.54 -18.82 -70.29
N PRO A 319 -1.02 -19.20 -71.48
CA PRO A 319 -1.80 -18.33 -72.34
C PRO A 319 -3.28 -18.32 -71.94
N VAL A 320 -3.91 -17.15 -72.09
CA VAL A 320 -5.35 -17.05 -72.33
C VAL A 320 -5.53 -17.11 -73.84
N LEU A 321 -6.38 -18.01 -74.33
CA LEU A 321 -7.08 -17.84 -75.59
C LEU A 321 -8.56 -18.09 -75.32
N GLU A 322 -9.33 -17.05 -75.63
CA GLU A 322 -10.77 -17.04 -75.72
C GLU A 322 -11.25 -18.06 -76.77
N SER A 323 -12.38 -18.66 -76.47
CA SER A 323 -13.41 -18.90 -77.47
C SER A 323 -14.73 -18.57 -76.80
N ASP A 324 -15.19 -17.33 -76.94
CA ASP A 324 -16.63 -17.13 -76.98
C ASP A 324 -17.08 -17.32 -78.42
N THR A 325 -18.15 -18.06 -78.54
CA THR A 325 -19.13 -17.92 -79.59
C THR A 325 -19.23 -16.49 -80.16
N ALA A 326 -19.16 -16.46 -81.50
CA ALA A 326 -19.58 -15.46 -82.47
C ALA A 326 -18.62 -14.30 -82.80
#